data_AF-E6KXR0-F1
#
_entry.id   AF-E6KXR0-F1
#
_cell.length_a   1.000
_cell.length_b   1.000
_cell.length_c   1.000
_cell.angle_alpha   90.00
_cell.angle_beta   90.00
_cell.angle_gamma   90.00
#
_symmetry.space_group_name_H-M   'P 1'
#
loop_
_entity.id
_entity.type
_entity.pdbx_description
1 polymer ?
#
loop_
_entity_poly.entity_id
_entity_poly.type
_entity_poly.pdbx_seq_one_letter_code
_entity_poly.pdbx_strand_id
1 'polypeptide(L)'
;MKKTLLCTAIAMACAAAYAEDVFTLGQIEVIADKSTDLSTARTNQADLQKNNQIRVSDVAKTTPGVFLERSGARNEHNLLVRGFDARRVPIFIDGIPVYVPYQRCH
;
A
#
# COMPACT_ATOMS: atom_id res chain seq x y z
N MET A 1 -55.97 -10.74 41.60
CA MET A 1 -56.02 -10.49 40.14
C MET A 1 -55.43 -9.14 39.72
N LYS A 2 -55.49 -8.09 40.55
CA LYS A 2 -54.91 -6.76 40.21
C LYS A 2 -53.37 -6.70 40.28
N LYS A 3 -52.77 -7.43 41.23
CA LYS A 3 -51.31 -7.46 41.44
C LYS A 3 -50.56 -8.20 40.31
N THR A 4 -51.16 -9.24 39.74
CA THR A 4 -50.63 -10.00 38.60
C THR A 4 -50.59 -9.17 37.31
N LEU A 5 -51.59 -8.30 37.10
CA LEU A 5 -51.63 -7.36 35.97
C LEU A 5 -50.56 -6.25 36.07
N LEU A 6 -50.23 -5.82 37.29
CA LEU A 6 -49.19 -4.81 37.51
C LEU A 6 -47.79 -5.37 37.20
N CYS A 7 -47.51 -6.60 37.62
CA CYS A 7 -46.22 -7.25 37.37
C CYS A 7 -45.96 -7.50 35.88
N THR A 8 -46.98 -7.88 35.11
CA THR A 8 -46.84 -8.07 33.65
C THR A 8 -46.59 -6.75 32.92
N ALA A 9 -47.20 -5.64 33.37
CA ALA A 9 -46.98 -4.33 32.78
C ALA A 9 -45.56 -3.80 33.05
N ILE A 10 -45.03 -4.02 34.25
CA ILE A 10 -43.66 -3.62 34.63
C ILE A 10 -42.62 -4.43 33.86
N ALA A 11 -42.82 -5.75 33.72
CA ALA A 11 -41.90 -6.62 32.95
C ALA A 11 -41.84 -6.22 31.46
N MET A 12 -42.98 -5.82 30.87
CA MET A 12 -43.06 -5.41 29.47
C MET A 12 -42.44 -4.03 29.22
N ALA A 13 -42.54 -3.11 30.19
CA ALA A 13 -41.85 -1.81 30.12
C ALA A 13 -40.33 -1.93 30.32
N CYS A 14 -39.88 -2.87 31.15
CA CYS A 14 -38.44 -3.12 31.35
C CYS A 14 -37.77 -3.71 30.11
N ALA A 15 -38.43 -4.56 29.32
CA ALA A 15 -37.84 -5.18 28.13
C ALA A 15 -37.46 -4.17 27.03
N ALA A 16 -38.23 -3.08 26.89
CA ALA A 16 -37.95 -2.02 25.92
C ALA A 16 -36.75 -1.15 26.31
N ALA A 17 -36.49 -0.99 27.62
CA ALA A 17 -35.38 -0.18 28.12
C ALA A 17 -33.99 -0.83 27.92
N TYR A 18 -33.92 -2.16 27.78
CA TYR A 18 -32.66 -2.89 27.58
C TYR A 18 -32.28 -3.08 26.10
N ALA A 19 -33.08 -2.60 25.15
CA ALA A 19 -32.84 -2.80 23.72
C ALA A 19 -32.16 -1.62 23.01
N GLU A 20 -32.01 -0.47 23.68
CA GLU A 20 -31.46 0.77 23.09
C GLU A 20 -29.92 0.83 23.06
N ASP A 21 -29.22 0.01 23.86
CA ASP A 21 -27.75 0.11 24.00
C ASP A 21 -26.97 -1.01 23.29
N VAL A 22 -27.35 -1.36 22.06
CA VAL A 22 -26.48 -2.17 21.21
C VAL A 22 -25.41 -1.26 20.61
N PHE A 23 -24.29 -1.16 21.31
CA PHE A 23 -23.10 -0.46 20.83
C PHE A 23 -22.58 -1.15 19.56
N THR A 24 -22.79 -0.53 18.40
CA THR A 24 -22.17 -0.96 17.15
C THR A 24 -20.71 -0.56 17.21
N LEU A 25 -19.82 -1.56 17.26
CA LEU A 25 -18.39 -1.32 17.14
C LEU A 25 -18.14 -0.56 15.83
N GLY A 26 -17.43 0.57 15.94
CA GLY A 26 -17.17 1.47 14.81
C GLY A 26 -16.73 0.69 13.58
N GLN A 27 -17.53 0.78 12.51
CA GLN A 27 -17.21 0.16 11.24
C GLN A 27 -16.06 0.94 10.62
N ILE A 28 -14.89 0.30 10.52
CA ILE A 28 -13.73 0.88 9.84
C ILE A 28 -13.94 0.65 8.34
N GLU A 29 -14.50 1.63 7.65
CA GLU A 29 -14.51 1.66 6.19
C GLU A 29 -13.14 2.13 5.70
N VAL A 30 -12.28 1.19 5.31
CA VAL A 30 -11.02 1.51 4.63
C VAL A 30 -11.36 1.87 3.18
N ILE A 31 -11.67 3.14 2.95
CA ILE A 31 -11.71 3.70 1.60
C ILE A 31 -10.26 3.71 1.12
N ALA A 32 -9.92 2.79 0.22
CA ALA A 32 -8.59 2.66 -0.36
C ALA A 32 -8.07 4.04 -0.78
N ASP A 33 -6.83 4.32 -0.37
CA ASP A 33 -6.17 5.61 -0.45
C ASP A 33 -6.51 6.37 -1.73
N LYS A 34 -7.02 7.60 -1.55
CA LYS A 34 -6.82 8.67 -2.53
C LYS A 34 -5.34 9.08 -2.47
N SER A 35 -4.45 8.16 -2.78
CA SER A 35 -3.02 8.41 -2.96
C SER A 35 -2.83 9.02 -4.34
N THR A 36 -3.18 10.29 -4.47
CA THR A 36 -2.48 11.17 -5.44
C THR A 36 -1.33 11.83 -4.71
N ASP A 37 -0.40 11.02 -4.21
CA ASP A 37 0.94 11.54 -3.99
C ASP A 37 1.55 11.65 -5.39
N LEU A 38 1.54 12.87 -5.97
CA LEU A 38 1.94 13.11 -7.37
C LEU A 38 3.36 12.59 -7.69
N SER A 39 4.16 12.33 -6.66
CA SER A 39 5.53 11.85 -6.77
C SER A 39 5.66 10.32 -6.83
N THR A 40 4.58 9.56 -6.65
CA THR A 40 4.63 8.09 -6.59
C THR A 40 4.15 7.50 -7.92
N ALA A 41 5.06 6.83 -8.63
CA ALA A 41 4.72 6.05 -9.81
C ALA A 41 4.55 4.58 -9.44
N ARG A 42 3.45 3.97 -9.86
CA ARG A 42 3.16 2.53 -9.68
C ARG A 42 2.97 1.88 -11.04
N THR A 43 3.60 0.73 -11.23
CA THR A 43 3.44 -0.10 -12.43
C THR A 43 2.92 -1.47 -12.00
N ASN A 44 1.81 -1.89 -12.59
CA ASN A 44 1.21 -3.18 -12.28
C ASN A 44 1.62 -4.24 -13.31
N GLN A 45 1.39 -5.52 -12.98
CA GLN A 45 1.73 -6.63 -13.86
C GLN A 45 1.06 -6.55 -15.25
N ALA A 46 -0.17 -6.06 -15.32
CA ALA A 46 -0.87 -5.84 -16.59
C ALA A 46 -0.14 -4.83 -17.49
N ASP A 47 0.42 -3.76 -16.91
CA ASP A 47 1.17 -2.74 -17.67
C ASP A 47 2.50 -3.31 -18.17
N LEU A 48 3.18 -4.09 -17.34
CA LEU A 48 4.43 -4.76 -17.72
C LEU A 48 4.21 -5.70 -18.91
N GLN A 49 3.13 -6.49 -18.88
CA GLN A 49 2.77 -7.41 -19.96
C GLN A 49 2.38 -6.64 -21.23
N LYS A 50 1.58 -5.58 -21.10
CA LYS A 50 1.14 -4.75 -22.23
C LYS A 50 2.31 -4.07 -22.94
N ASN A 51 3.32 -3.64 -22.19
CA ASN A 51 4.49 -2.94 -22.72
C ASN A 51 5.68 -3.87 -23.03
N ASN A 52 5.49 -5.20 -22.93
CA ASN A 52 6.55 -6.21 -23.06
C ASN A 52 7.80 -5.88 -22.22
N GLN A 53 7.60 -5.34 -21.02
CA GLN A 53 8.68 -4.95 -20.11
C GLN A 53 9.07 -6.15 -19.25
N ILE A 54 10.25 -6.72 -19.54
CA ILE A 54 10.78 -7.90 -18.85
C ILE A 54 11.73 -7.49 -17.71
N ARG A 55 12.43 -6.36 -17.86
CA ARG A 55 13.43 -5.88 -16.90
C ARG A 55 12.99 -4.59 -16.24
N VAL A 56 13.44 -4.38 -15.00
CA VAL A 56 13.21 -3.12 -14.27
C VAL A 56 13.79 -1.91 -15.03
N SER A 57 14.90 -2.10 -15.75
CA SER A 57 15.50 -1.09 -16.63
C SER A 57 14.58 -0.63 -17.77
N ASP A 58 13.65 -1.50 -18.22
CA ASP A 58 12.70 -1.15 -19.28
C ASP A 58 11.52 -0.35 -18.73
N VAL A 59 11.11 -0.64 -17.49
CA VAL A 59 10.11 0.14 -16.76
C VAL A 59 10.61 1.55 -16.51
N ALA A 60 11.87 1.69 -16.10
CA ALA A 60 12.51 2.98 -15.85
C ALA A 60 12.45 3.96 -17.03
N LYS A 61 12.43 3.46 -18.28
CA LYS A 61 12.30 4.31 -19.49
C LYS A 61 10.92 4.96 -19.61
N THR A 62 9.90 4.35 -19.01
CA THR A 62 8.50 4.82 -19.04
C THR A 62 8.10 5.56 -17.77
N THR A 63 8.92 5.52 -16.73
CA THR A 63 8.64 6.17 -15.44
C THR A 63 9.21 7.59 -15.40
N PRO A 64 8.38 8.63 -15.21
CA PRO A 64 8.86 10.00 -15.12
C PRO A 64 9.83 10.19 -13.95
N GLY A 65 10.90 10.95 -14.17
CA GLY A 65 11.89 11.28 -13.14
C GLY A 65 12.85 10.15 -12.78
N VAL A 66 12.74 8.99 -13.45
CA VAL A 66 13.72 7.90 -13.40
C VAL A 66 14.50 7.90 -14.70
N PHE A 67 15.83 7.80 -14.59
CA PHE A 67 16.74 7.74 -15.73
C PHE A 67 17.56 6.47 -15.65
N LEU A 68 17.91 5.93 -16.82
CA LEU A 68 18.77 4.77 -16.96
C LEU A 68 20.17 5.24 -17.34
N GLU A 69 21.16 4.94 -16.51
CA GLU A 69 22.57 5.07 -16.84
C GLU A 69 23.12 3.69 -17.18
N ARG A 70 23.82 3.60 -18.31
CA ARG A 70 24.60 2.43 -18.65
C ARG A 70 26.02 2.65 -18.16
N SER A 71 26.48 1.78 -17.27
CA SER A 71 27.86 1.80 -16.79
C SER A 71 28.61 0.58 -17.33
N GLY A 72 29.82 0.79 -17.86
CA GLY A 72 30.72 -0.29 -18.25
C GLY A 72 30.34 -1.10 -19.50
N ALA A 73 31.21 -2.05 -19.84
CA ALA A 73 31.11 -2.89 -21.03
C ALA A 73 30.26 -4.17 -20.85
N ARG A 74 29.81 -4.46 -19.61
CA ARG A 74 29.15 -5.74 -19.25
C ARG A 74 27.62 -5.63 -19.19
N ASN A 75 27.04 -4.65 -19.87
CA ASN A 75 25.61 -4.39 -19.85
C ASN A 75 25.06 -4.17 -18.42
N GLU A 76 25.79 -3.42 -17.61
CA GLU A 76 25.35 -3.04 -16.26
C GLU A 76 24.45 -1.80 -16.38
N HIS A 77 23.31 -1.86 -15.69
CA HIS A 77 22.28 -0.83 -15.72
C HIS A 77 22.18 -0.22 -14.32
N ASN A 78 22.39 1.09 -14.26
CA ASN A 78 22.18 1.87 -13.06
C ASN A 78 20.92 2.74 -13.21
N LEU A 79 20.20 2.93 -12.12
CA LEU A 79 18.97 3.72 -12.10
C LEU A 79 19.20 5.00 -11.30
N LEU A 80 18.87 6.14 -11.91
CA LEU A 80 18.91 7.43 -11.25
C LEU A 80 17.50 7.93 -11.03
N VAL A 81 17.17 8.28 -9.79
CA VAL A 81 15.91 8.96 -9.48
C VAL A 81 16.23 10.42 -9.26
N ARG A 82 15.71 11.31 -10.12
CA ARG A 82 15.99 12.76 -10.10
C ARG A 82 17.50 13.09 -10.08
N GLY A 83 18.31 12.29 -10.79
CA GLY A 83 19.77 12.45 -10.86
C GLY A 83 20.55 11.86 -9.70
N PHE A 84 19.88 11.19 -8.75
CA PHE A 84 20.52 10.51 -7.63
C PHE A 84 20.65 9.00 -7.86
N ASP A 85 21.84 8.49 -7.62
CA ASP A 85 22.24 7.09 -7.71
C ASP A 85 21.80 6.28 -6.47
N ALA A 86 21.90 4.95 -6.53
CA ALA A 86 21.53 3.99 -5.49
C ALA A 86 22.25 4.20 -4.13
N ARG A 87 23.33 4.97 -4.10
CA ARG A 87 24.01 5.41 -2.87
C ARG A 87 23.21 6.42 -2.05
N ARG A 88 22.30 7.16 -2.70
CA ARG A 88 21.47 8.21 -2.08
C ARG A 88 19.99 7.86 -2.12
N VAL A 89 19.59 7.00 -3.05
CA VAL A 89 18.21 6.52 -3.19
C VAL A 89 18.14 5.06 -2.73
N PRO A 90 17.47 4.75 -1.62
CA PRO A 90 17.37 3.38 -1.14
C PRO A 90 16.49 2.55 -2.09
N ILE A 91 16.92 1.32 -2.34
CA ILE A 91 16.17 0.32 -3.13
C ILE A 91 15.65 -0.72 -2.17
N PHE A 92 14.37 -1.06 -2.27
CA PHE A 92 13.73 -2.08 -1.46
C PHE A 92 13.22 -3.22 -2.36
N ILE A 93 13.44 -4.46 -1.93
CA ILE A 93 12.80 -5.65 -2.49
C ILE A 93 11.93 -6.23 -1.37
N ASP A 94 10.64 -6.37 -1.62
CA ASP A 94 9.66 -6.86 -0.63
C ASP A 94 9.69 -6.08 0.70
N GLY A 95 10.02 -4.79 0.65
CA GLY A 95 10.14 -3.91 1.83
C GLY A 95 11.47 -4.00 2.57
N ILE A 96 12.39 -4.87 2.16
CA ILE A 96 13.72 -5.00 2.76
C ILE A 96 14.71 -4.16 1.93
N PRO A 97 15.48 -3.25 2.55
CA PRO A 97 16.46 -2.45 1.82
C PRO A 97 17.60 -3.34 1.31
N VAL A 98 17.88 -3.26 0.02
CA VAL A 98 18.97 -3.97 -0.62
C VAL A 98 20.13 -3.01 -0.82
N TYR A 99 21.15 -3.16 0.04
CA TYR A 99 22.44 -2.50 -0.14
C TYR A 99 23.38 -3.49 -0.82
N VAL A 100 23.66 -3.32 -2.11
CA VAL A 100 24.73 -4.07 -2.76
C VAL A 100 25.98 -3.18 -2.75
N PRO A 101 26.95 -3.41 -1.85
CA PRO A 101 28.27 -2.86 -2.04
C PRO A 101 28.86 -3.53 -3.28
N TYR A 102 29.21 -2.73 -4.29
CA TYR A 102 29.94 -3.20 -5.46
C TYR A 102 31.23 -3.87 -4.98
N GLN A 103 31.29 -5.21 -5.02
CA GLN A 103 32.55 -5.91 -4.84
C GLN A 103 33.13 -6.17 -6.21
N ARG A 104 34.03 -5.28 -6.65
CA ARG A 104 34.98 -5.66 -7.69
C ARG A 104 35.88 -6.70 -7.06
N CYS A 105 35.65 -7.98 -7.37
CA CYS A 105 36.69 -8.99 -7.24
C CYS A 105 37.82 -8.54 -8.17
N HIS A 106 38.95 -8.16 -7.57
CA HIS A 106 40.22 -7.97 -8.25
C HIS A 106 40.90 -9.32 -8.45
#